data_AF-G9HKD9-F1
#
_entry.id   AF-G9HKD9-F1
#
_cell.length_a   1.000
_cell.length_b   1.000
_cell.length_c   1.000
_cell.angle_alpha   90.00
_cell.angle_beta   90.00
_cell.angle_gamma   90.00
#
_symmetry.space_group_name_H-M   'P 1'
#
loop_
_entity.id
_entity.type
_entity.pdbx_description
1 polymer ?
#
loop_
_entity_poly.entity_id
_entity_poly.type
_entity_poly.pdbx_seq_one_letter_code
_entity_poly.pdbx_strand_id
1 'polypeptide(L)' 'GGEVERILRMVDGVLLVVDAFDGPMPADAVRPQEGAGAAPDAHRR' A
#
# COMPACT_ATOMS: atom_id res chain seq x y z
N GLY A 1 -5.90 -19.31 4.33
CA GLY A 1 -6.94 -19.36 3.27
C GLY A 1 -7.76 -18.11 3.29
N GLY A 2 -7.13 -16.94 3.29
CA GLY A 2 -7.81 -15.64 3.36
C GLY A 2 -8.57 -15.32 2.08
N GLU A 3 -9.30 -14.20 2.10
CA GLU A 3 -10.07 -13.72 0.96
C GLU A 3 -9.19 -13.49 -0.27
N VAL A 4 -8.01 -12.88 -0.07
CA VAL A 4 -7.02 -12.65 -1.13
C VAL A 4 -6.57 -13.96 -1.77
N GLU A 5 -6.22 -14.97 -0.97
CA GLU A 5 -5.80 -16.29 -1.48
C GLU A 5 -6.93 -17.01 -2.23
N ARG A 6 -8.19 -16.76 -1.87
CA ARG A 6 -9.34 -17.34 -2.56
C ARG A 6 -9.51 -16.70 -3.94
N ILE A 7 -9.45 -15.37 -4.00
CA ILE A 7 -9.64 -14.62 -5.25
C ILE A 7 -8.48 -14.90 -6.21
N LEU A 8 -7.24 -14.93 -5.72
CA LEU A 8 -6.06 -15.21 -6.56
C LEU A 8 -6.06 -16.62 -7.16
N ARG A 9 -6.86 -17.55 -6.64
CA ARG A 9 -7.06 -18.88 -7.27
C ARG A 9 -8.11 -18.90 -8.37
N MET A 10 -8.91 -17.84 -8.51
CA MET A 10 -10.02 -17.76 -9.46
C MET A 10 -9.72 -16.85 -10.67
N VAL A 11 -8.63 -16.08 -10.65
CA VAL A 11 -8.27 -15.11 -11.69
C VAL A 11 -6.92 -15.46 -12.33
N ASP A 12 -6.78 -15.16 -13.62
CA ASP A 12 -5.54 -15.43 -14.39
C ASP A 12 -4.43 -14.39 -14.16
N GLY A 13 -4.73 -13.27 -13.50
CA GLY A 13 -3.77 -12.22 -13.22
C GLY A 13 -4.36 -11.05 -12.42
N VAL A 14 -3.47 -10.16 -11.98
CA VAL A 14 -3.83 -8.95 -11.21
C VAL A 14 -3.02 -7.75 -11.69
N LEU A 15 -3.64 -6.58 -11.69
CA LEU A 15 -2.97 -5.29 -11.89
C LEU A 15 -2.75 -4.63 -10.53
N LEU A 16 -1.48 -4.41 -10.18
CA LEU A 16 -1.11 -3.65 -8.99
C LEU A 16 -0.86 -2.19 -9.39
N VAL A 17 -1.62 -1.28 -8.80
CA VAL A 17 -1.40 0.16 -8.95
C VAL A 17 -0.58 0.63 -7.75
N VAL A 18 0.58 1.23 -8.03
CA VAL A 18 1.48 1.76 -7.00
C VAL A 18 1.62 3.26 -7.21
N ASP A 19 1.58 3.99 -6.10
CA ASP A 19 1.91 5.41 -6.13
C ASP A 19 3.43 5.59 -6.33
N ALA A 20 3.82 6.47 -7.26
CA ALA A 20 5.22 6.65 -7.62
C ALA A 20 6.03 7.43 -6.56
N PHE A 21 5.38 8.17 -5.67
CA PHE A 21 6.01 8.98 -4.62
C PHE A 21 6.10 8.21 -3.30
N ASP A 22 5.03 7.55 -2.89
CA ASP A 22 4.94 6.82 -1.62
C ASP A 22 5.39 5.35 -1.74
N GLY A 23 5.40 4.79 -2.94
CA GLY A 23 5.80 3.41 -3.19
C GLY A 23 4.80 2.37 -2.65
N PRO A 24 5.18 1.09 -2.62
CA PRO A 24 4.29 0.03 -2.17
C PRO A 24 4.08 0.10 -0.65
N MET A 25 2.81 0.20 -0.24
CA MET A 25 2.42 0.04 1.16
C MET A 25 2.68 -1.41 1.61
N PRO A 26 3.35 -1.64 2.77
CA PRO A 26 3.62 -3.00 3.23
C PRO A 26 2.31 -3.69 3.66
N ALA A 27 2.15 -4.96 3.27
CA ALA A 27 0.98 -5.76 3.64
C ALA A 27 0.84 -5.96 5.16
N ASP A 28 1.97 -6.12 5.87
CA ASP A 28 2.03 -6.36 7.32
C ASP A 28 2.94 -5.33 8.01
N ALA A 29 2.77 -4.05 7.67
CA ALA A 29 3.67 -2.96 8.03
C ALA A 29 4.06 -2.92 9.53
N VAL A 30 5.23 -3.46 9.88
CA VAL A 30 5.94 -3.11 11.11
C VAL A 30 6.55 -1.73 10.89
N ARG A 31 5.90 -0.69 11.43
CA ARG A 31 6.41 0.68 11.34
C ARG A 31 7.65 0.79 12.22
N PRO A 32 8.83 1.19 11.69
CA PRO A 32 9.88 1.69 12.56
C PRO A 32 9.34 2.94 13.27
N GLN A 33 9.54 3.02 14.58
CA GLN A 33 9.18 4.18 15.38
C GLN A 33 10.18 5.30 15.08
N GLU A 34 10.00 5.95 13.93
CA GLU A 34 10.79 7.10 13.50
C GLU A 34 9.93 8.36 13.63
N GLY A 35 10.38 9.29 14.48
CA GLY A 35 9.65 10.47 14.88
C GLY A 35 9.40 11.46 13.75
N ALA A 36 8.22 12.08 13.79
CA ALA A 36 7.87 13.38 13.22
C ALA A 36 8.39 13.69 11.81
N GLY A 37 7.57 13.39 10.81
CA GLY A 37 7.77 13.84 9.43
C GLY A 37 6.49 13.81 8.61
N ALA A 38 5.40 14.35 9.14
CA ALA A 38 4.25 14.71 8.30
C ALA A 38 4.69 15.89 7.41
N ALA A 39 5.01 15.63 6.15
CA ALA A 39 5.28 16.67 5.17
C ALA A 39 4.02 17.54 5.00
N PRO A 40 4.13 18.88 5.09
CA PRO A 40 2.98 19.78 4.99
C PRO A 40 2.78 20.15 3.53
N ASP A 41 2.06 19.36 2.74
CA ASP A 41 1.41 19.90 1.54
C ASP A 41 0.37 18.93 0.99
N ALA A 42 -0.84 19.00 1.55
CA ALA A 42 -2.03 18.54 0.87
C ALA A 42 -3.11 19.61 1.05
N HIS A 43 -3.64 20.07 -0.08
CA HIS A 43 -4.82 20.92 -0.21
C HIS A 43 -4.61 22.45 -0.31
N ARG A 44 -3.73 22.89 -1.19
CA ARG A 44 -3.93 24.16 -1.91
C ARG A 44 -4.23 23.90 -3.38
N ARG A 45 -5.48 23.54 -3.67
CA ARG A 45 -6.37 24.03 -4.75
C ARG A 45 -7.78 23.51 -4.49
#